data_AF-A0A101KR81-F1
#
_entry.id   AF-A0A101KR81-F1
#
_cell.length_a   1.000
_cell.length_b   1.000
_cell.length_c   1.000
_cell.angle_alpha   90.00
_cell.angle_beta   90.00
_cell.angle_gamma   90.00
#
_symmetry.space_group_name_H-M   'P 1'
#
loop_
_entity.id
_entity.type
_entity.pdbx_description
1 polymer ?
#
loop_
_entity_poly.entity_id
_entity_poly.type
_entity_poly.pdbx_seq_one_letter_code
_entity_poly.pdbx_strand_id
1 'polypeptide(L)'
;MTTARGLGQPGGTATGVRRKAGRATAAVALEDARRAGLLDGDKTEHLSFRAPKALVEAAKRESGIESPTDLGILALATLAQPDPVASFLARTQGKLGSGHKLEF
;
A
#
# COMPACT_ATOMS: atom_id res chain seq x y z
N MET A 1 -33.40 -37.79 -18.06
CA MET A 1 -32.32 -36.98 -18.67
C MET A 1 -32.55 -35.52 -18.36
N THR A 2 -31.45 -34.76 -18.29
CA THR A 2 -31.35 -33.29 -18.22
C THR A 2 -31.11 -32.72 -16.81
N THR A 3 -29.82 -32.49 -16.57
CA THR A 3 -29.18 -31.80 -15.44
C THR A 3 -29.33 -30.28 -15.58
N ALA A 4 -29.68 -29.60 -14.48
CA ALA A 4 -29.76 -28.14 -14.42
C ALA A 4 -28.42 -27.53 -13.98
N ARG A 5 -27.75 -26.93 -14.96
CA ARG A 5 -27.12 -25.59 -14.94
C ARG A 5 -26.35 -25.18 -13.67
N GLY A 6 -25.02 -25.29 -13.76
CA GLY A 6 -24.08 -24.70 -12.82
C GLY A 6 -24.17 -23.17 -12.78
N LEU A 7 -24.25 -22.64 -11.56
CA LEU A 7 -24.12 -21.23 -11.23
C LEU A 7 -22.64 -20.83 -11.28
N GLY A 8 -22.28 -19.96 -12.23
CA GLY A 8 -20.98 -19.31 -12.27
C GLY A 8 -20.83 -18.30 -11.13
N GLN A 9 -19.74 -18.41 -10.36
CA GLN A 9 -19.35 -17.45 -9.33
C GLN A 9 -18.76 -16.17 -9.96
N PRO A 10 -19.22 -14.96 -9.58
CA PRO A 10 -18.53 -13.72 -9.89
C PRO A 10 -17.67 -13.28 -8.69
N GLY A 11 -16.48 -13.87 -8.52
CA GLY A 11 -15.61 -13.60 -7.35
C GLY A 11 -14.21 -13.04 -7.66
N GLY A 12 -13.79 -12.96 -8.93
CA GLY A 12 -12.38 -12.79 -9.28
C GLY A 12 -11.83 -11.36 -9.33
N THR A 13 -12.67 -10.33 -9.45
CA THR A 13 -12.20 -8.98 -9.84
C THR A 13 -11.77 -8.11 -8.66
N ALA A 14 -12.50 -8.11 -7.55
CA ALA A 14 -12.21 -7.21 -6.42
C ALA A 14 -10.87 -7.52 -5.71
N THR A 15 -10.52 -8.80 -5.57
CA THR A 15 -9.27 -9.22 -4.93
C THR A 15 -8.04 -8.89 -5.77
N GLY A 16 -8.14 -9.00 -7.09
CA GLY A 16 -7.06 -8.66 -8.02
C GLY A 16 -6.76 -7.16 -8.06
N VAL A 17 -7.80 -6.32 -8.05
CA VAL A 17 -7.66 -4.86 -8.03
C VAL A 17 -6.99 -4.39 -6.73
N ARG A 18 -7.39 -4.94 -5.57
CA ARG A 18 -6.78 -4.59 -4.27
C ARG A 18 -5.30 -4.96 -4.20
N ARG A 19 -4.91 -6.17 -4.66
CA ARG A 19 -3.48 -6.54 -4.71
C ARG A 19 -2.67 -5.64 -5.64
N LYS A 20 -3.23 -5.24 -6.78
CA LYS A 20 -2.55 -4.34 -7.72
C LYS A 20 -2.35 -2.96 -7.09
N ALA A 21 -3.36 -2.43 -6.39
CA ALA A 21 -3.28 -1.17 -5.68
C ALA A 21 -2.24 -1.20 -4.54
N GLY A 22 -2.27 -2.25 -3.70
CA GLY A 22 -1.33 -2.38 -2.58
C GLY A 22 0.14 -2.58 -3.03
N ARG A 23 0.38 -3.24 -4.16
CA ARG A 23 1.71 -3.32 -4.76
C ARG A 23 2.17 -1.98 -5.35
N ALA A 24 1.25 -1.21 -5.93
CA ALA A 24 1.55 0.12 -6.45
C ALA A 24 1.89 1.10 -5.33
N THR A 25 1.14 1.10 -4.22
CA THR A 25 1.43 1.95 -3.05
C THR A 25 2.74 1.58 -2.38
N ALA A 26 3.05 0.28 -2.27
CA ALA A 26 4.35 -0.19 -1.77
C ALA A 26 5.51 0.30 -2.64
N ALA A 27 5.36 0.25 -3.97
CA ALA A 27 6.38 0.74 -4.90
C ALA A 27 6.59 2.25 -4.76
N VAL A 28 5.52 3.04 -4.63
CA VAL A 28 5.62 4.49 -4.43
C VAL A 28 6.36 4.83 -3.14
N ALA A 29 6.02 4.19 -2.02
CA ALA A 29 6.68 4.44 -0.74
C ALA A 29 8.18 4.13 -0.77
N LEU A 30 8.59 3.06 -1.47
CA LEU A 30 10.01 2.72 -1.63
C LEU A 30 10.74 3.71 -2.55
N GLU A 31 10.10 4.17 -3.63
CA GLU A 31 10.68 5.18 -4.52
C GLU A 31 10.83 6.54 -3.82
N ASP A 32 9.87 6.93 -3.01
CA ASP A 32 9.95 8.16 -2.20
C ASP A 32 11.08 8.07 -1.17
N ALA A 33 11.19 6.95 -0.45
CA ALA A 33 12.30 6.71 0.47
C ALA A 33 13.67 6.70 -0.23
N ARG A 34 13.75 6.16 -1.45
CA ARG A 34 14.96 6.25 -2.29
C ARG A 34 15.27 7.70 -2.67
N ARG A 35 14.29 8.48 -3.12
CA ARG A 35 14.48 9.91 -3.46
C ARG A 35 14.94 10.74 -2.27
N ALA A 36 14.54 10.34 -1.06
CA ALA A 36 14.96 10.94 0.18
C ALA A 36 16.35 10.48 0.67
N GLY A 37 17.00 9.57 -0.04
CA GLY A 37 18.30 8.98 0.32
C GLY A 37 18.25 8.05 1.52
N LEU A 38 17.07 7.63 1.98
CA LEU A 38 16.90 6.77 3.15
C LEU A 38 17.24 5.31 2.87
N LEU A 39 17.32 4.95 1.59
CA LEU A 39 17.71 3.63 1.12
C LEU A 39 19.14 3.63 0.55
N ASP A 40 19.84 4.76 0.60
CA ASP A 40 21.20 4.89 0.09
C ASP A 40 22.20 4.53 1.19
N GLY A 41 23.08 3.57 0.89
CA GLY A 41 24.13 3.12 1.79
C GLY A 41 24.05 1.63 2.15
N ASP A 42 25.02 1.20 2.95
CA ASP A 42 25.10 -0.18 3.40
C ASP A 42 24.02 -0.50 4.44
N LYS A 43 23.51 -1.73 4.44
CA LYS A 43 22.56 -2.22 5.45
C LYS A 43 23.29 -2.49 6.76
N THR A 44 23.60 -1.43 7.51
CA THR A 44 24.46 -1.50 8.71
C THR A 44 23.70 -1.87 9.99
N GLU A 45 22.38 -1.71 10.02
CA GLU A 45 21.58 -1.88 11.24
C GLU A 45 20.69 -3.12 11.18
N HIS A 46 20.79 -3.99 12.19
CA HIS A 46 20.01 -5.23 12.29
C HIS A 46 18.80 -5.03 13.22
N LEU A 47 17.59 -5.09 12.67
CA LEU A 47 16.34 -5.00 13.43
C LEU A 47 15.66 -6.37 13.50
N SER A 48 15.57 -6.91 14.72
CA SER A 48 14.85 -8.16 15.01
C SER A 48 13.71 -7.90 15.99
N PHE A 49 12.48 -8.26 15.61
CA PHE A 49 11.32 -8.15 16.49
C PHE A 49 10.34 -9.32 16.31
N ARG A 50 9.54 -9.58 17.35
CA ARG A 50 8.44 -10.54 17.29
C ARG A 50 7.17 -9.81 16.86
N ALA A 51 6.51 -10.33 15.83
CA ALA A 51 5.21 -9.83 15.40
C ALA A 51 4.17 -10.96 15.37
N PRO A 52 2.88 -10.64 15.61
CA PRO A 52 1.80 -11.61 15.41
C PRO A 52 1.77 -12.11 13.96
N LYS A 53 1.66 -13.43 13.77
CA LYS A 53 1.63 -14.03 12.42
C LYS A 53 0.51 -13.46 11.55
N ALA A 54 -0.67 -13.21 12.14
CA ALA A 54 -1.81 -12.65 11.42
C ALA A 54 -1.51 -11.25 10.82
N LEU A 55 -0.74 -10.43 11.54
CA LEU A 55 -0.32 -9.11 11.06
C LEU A 55 0.65 -9.24 9.88
N VAL A 56 1.64 -10.12 9.99
CA VAL A 56 2.64 -10.34 8.94
C VAL A 56 1.97 -10.83 7.66
N GLU A 57 1.07 -11.81 7.75
CA GLU A 57 0.36 -12.33 6.57
C GLU A 57 -0.56 -11.29 5.92
N ALA A 58 -1.24 -10.47 6.72
CA ALA A 58 -2.04 -9.37 6.19
C ALA A 58 -1.18 -8.34 5.45
N ALA A 59 -0.03 -7.97 6.02
CA ALA A 59 0.89 -7.01 5.43
C ALA A 59 1.54 -7.54 4.15
N LYS A 60 1.93 -8.82 4.11
CA LYS A 60 2.41 -9.49 2.88
C LYS A 60 1.36 -9.51 1.78
N ARG A 61 0.11 -9.84 2.14
CA ARG A 61 -1.01 -9.88 1.18
C ARG A 61 -1.30 -8.51 0.58
N GLU A 62 -1.21 -7.46 1.39
CA GLU A 62 -1.47 -6.07 0.97
C GLU A 62 -0.33 -5.53 0.10
N SER A 63 0.91 -5.63 0.59
CA SER A 63 2.10 -5.12 -0.13
C SER A 63 2.49 -5.98 -1.34
N GLY A 64 2.13 -7.27 -1.34
CA GLY A 64 2.61 -8.24 -2.33
C GLY A 64 4.09 -8.63 -2.14
N ILE A 65 4.69 -8.29 -0.99
CA ILE A 65 6.07 -8.63 -0.64
C ILE A 65 6.08 -9.93 0.17
N GLU A 66 6.92 -10.88 -0.21
CA GLU A 66 7.04 -12.18 0.48
C GLU A 66 8.18 -12.19 1.53
N SER A 67 9.22 -11.40 1.25
CA SER A 67 10.44 -11.26 2.06
C SER A 67 10.16 -10.44 3.32
N PRO A 68 10.40 -11.00 4.53
CA PRO A 68 10.26 -10.26 5.79
C PRO A 68 11.15 -9.02 5.86
N THR A 69 12.35 -9.08 5.28
CA THR A 69 13.29 -7.96 5.25
C THR A 69 12.74 -6.80 4.43
N ASP A 70 12.25 -7.09 3.22
CA ASP A 70 11.71 -6.05 2.34
C ASP A 70 10.40 -5.48 2.90
N LEU A 71 9.61 -6.31 3.58
CA LEU A 71 8.43 -5.86 4.31
C LEU A 71 8.79 -4.91 5.46
N GLY A 72 9.88 -5.19 6.17
CA GLY A 72 10.42 -4.31 7.21
C GLY A 72 10.91 -2.98 6.65
N ILE A 73 11.66 -3.01 5.54
CA ILE A 73 12.12 -1.79 4.85
C ILE A 73 10.93 -0.96 4.38
N LEU A 74 9.92 -1.58 3.77
CA LEU A 74 8.70 -0.89 3.37
C LEU A 74 8.00 -0.24 4.57
N ALA A 75 7.85 -0.97 5.69
CA ALA A 75 7.21 -0.43 6.89
C ALA A 75 7.96 0.80 7.41
N LEU A 76 9.29 0.73 7.49
CA LEU A 76 10.13 1.86 7.89
C LEU A 76 10.02 3.04 6.92
N ALA A 77 10.06 2.78 5.61
CA ALA A 77 9.87 3.80 4.57
C ALA A 77 8.53 4.51 4.72
N THR A 78 7.43 3.77 4.90
CA THR A 78 6.09 4.36 5.07
C THR A 78 5.94 5.17 6.35
N LEU A 79 6.71 4.85 7.41
CA LEU A 79 6.70 5.61 8.65
C LEU A 79 7.58 6.86 8.56
N ALA A 80 8.74 6.75 7.91
CA ALA A 80 9.67 7.86 7.72
C ALA A 80 9.14 8.91 6.74
N GLN A 81 8.41 8.48 5.70
CA GLN A 81 7.78 9.34 4.71
C GLN A 81 6.27 9.06 4.63
N PRO A 82 5.48 9.62 5.57
CA PRO A 82 4.03 9.54 5.47
C PRO A 82 3.54 10.31 4.25
N ASP A 83 2.48 9.79 3.62
CA ASP A 83 1.91 10.36 2.39
C ASP A 83 1.60 11.87 2.54
N PRO A 84 2.24 12.74 1.74
CA PRO A 84 1.98 14.18 1.78
C PRO A 84 0.58 14.52 1.30
N VAL A 85 -0.05 13.69 0.46
CA VAL A 85 -1.43 13.88 -0.02
C VAL A 85 -2.43 13.74 1.12
N ALA A 86 -2.29 12.72 1.97
CA ALA A 86 -3.14 12.58 3.16
C ALA A 86 -3.07 13.83 4.07
N SER A 87 -1.87 14.35 4.31
CA SER A 87 -1.66 15.58 5.09
C SER A 87 -2.23 16.82 4.40
N PHE A 88 -2.14 16.91 3.08
CA PHE A 88 -2.74 17.99 2.29
C PHE A 88 -4.27 17.93 2.34
N LEU A 89 -4.87 16.77 2.10
CA LEU A 89 -6.33 16.59 2.11
C LEU A 89 -6.92 16.88 3.49
N ALA A 90 -6.26 16.44 4.56
CA ALA A 90 -6.67 16.75 5.93
C ALA A 90 -6.69 18.26 6.21
N ARG A 91 -5.70 19.00 5.70
CA ARG A 91 -5.63 20.47 5.83
C ARG A 91 -6.68 21.17 4.97
N THR A 92 -6.89 20.68 3.76
CA THR A 92 -7.74 21.34 2.77
C THR A 92 -9.23 21.10 3.03
N GLN A 93 -9.61 20.02 3.72
CA GLN A 93 -11.00 19.67 4.07
C GLN A 93 -11.99 19.84 2.89
N GLY A 94 -11.55 19.51 1.67
CA GLY A 94 -12.37 19.65 0.46
C GLY A 94 -12.62 21.10 0.00
N LYS A 95 -11.94 22.11 0.56
CA LYS A 95 -11.94 23.47 0.01
C LYS A 95 -11.05 23.53 -1.22
N LEU A 96 -11.66 23.49 -2.40
CA LEU A 96 -10.95 23.85 -3.62
C LEU A 96 -10.70 25.37 -3.63
N GLY A 97 -9.51 25.79 -4.06
CA GLY A 97 -9.11 27.20 -4.11
C GLY A 97 -10.08 28.07 -4.91
N SER A 98 -10.02 29.39 -4.73
CA SER A 98 -10.96 30.39 -5.28
C SER A 98 -11.09 30.39 -6.82
N GLY A 99 -10.23 29.67 -7.54
CA GLY A 99 -10.31 29.47 -8.99
C GLY A 99 -11.21 28.33 -9.45
N HIS A 100 -11.76 27.53 -8.53
CA HIS A 100 -12.60 26.39 -8.90
C HIS A 100 -14.07 26.66 -8.61
N LYS A 101 -14.85 26.87 -9.68
CA LYS A 101 -16.31 26.85 -9.63
C LYS A 101 -16.77 25.42 -9.83
N LEU A 102 -17.48 24.87 -8.85
CA LEU A 102 -18.25 23.65 -9.03
C LEU A 102 -19.48 24.04 -9.85
N GLU A 103 -19.62 23.48 -11.05
CA GLU A 103 -20.90 23.55 -11.76
C GLU A 103 -21.88 22.60 -11.06
N PHE A 104 -23.07 23.11 -10.73
CA PHE A 104 -24.17 22.37 -10.12
C PHE A 104 -25.28 22.17 -11.15
#